data_AF-A0A218WSP3-F1
#
_entry.id   AF-A0A218WSP3-F1
#
_cell.length_a   1.000
_cell.length_b   1.000
_cell.length_c   1.000
_cell.angle_alpha   90.00
_cell.angle_beta   90.00
_cell.angle_gamma   90.00
#
_symmetry.space_group_name_H-M   'P 1'
#
loop_
_entity.id
_entity.type
_entity.pdbx_description
1 polymer ?
#
loop_
_entity_poly.entity_id
_entity_poly.type
_entity_poly.pdbx_seq_one_letter_code
_entity_poly.pdbx_strand_id
1 'polypeptide(L)'
;MFFAIPRFPLLDSALDLASLSLLLVLLLLSSLSFFFIFHLRLKSRTAPHLKGFNSLWTVKLLLVSSITLWALDQVQRTPFFRRRYLYPNPLPPNRQADICRLHSVLSLGLFEPAFLITLLFLVNVSIKKRNPQAIWAVAFVLGICLPLASIQSFFTYFSPVGQQLPEYFFRSSVQFKDAFGNDTVLCTNPLLGTVIFGAFAITYCLCFLLSCWKVVSLVINKGLRARIYGLVIGVLVPLPIQVVLLIISAFSAPQKPAFGGIAFGILAGPLVCAAVGEAILVLNPITDALAVGGDCCRWSPKPEEGKGSTVGP
;
A
#
# COMPACT_ATOMS: atom_id res chain seq x y z
N MET A 1 -21.15 15.77 -37.03
CA MET A 1 -22.38 15.88 -36.22
C MET A 1 -22.00 15.48 -34.81
N PHE A 2 -21.88 16.46 -33.91
CA PHE A 2 -21.38 16.31 -32.55
C PHE A 2 -22.52 15.87 -31.63
N PHE A 3 -22.44 14.67 -31.06
CA PHE A 3 -23.22 14.33 -29.86
C PHE A 3 -22.44 14.77 -28.63
N ALA A 4 -22.80 15.93 -28.09
CA ALA A 4 -22.42 16.34 -26.74
C ALA A 4 -23.22 15.49 -25.75
N ILE A 5 -22.60 14.42 -25.23
CA ILE A 5 -23.17 13.64 -24.12
C ILE A 5 -22.92 14.44 -22.83
N PRO A 6 -23.97 14.72 -22.02
CA PRO A 6 -23.83 15.48 -20.79
C PRO A 6 -22.94 14.70 -19.80
N ARG A 7 -21.91 15.37 -19.29
CA ARG A 7 -21.11 14.87 -18.15
C ARG A 7 -21.98 14.91 -16.90
N PHE A 8 -21.92 13.88 -16.06
CA PHE A 8 -22.57 13.87 -14.74
C PHE A 8 -21.58 14.34 -13.67
N PRO A 9 -21.50 15.66 -13.35
CA PRO A 9 -20.53 16.20 -12.39
C PRO A 9 -20.65 15.59 -10.97
N LEU A 10 -21.81 15.02 -10.64
CA LEU A 10 -22.04 14.33 -9.38
C LEU A 10 -21.22 13.06 -9.22
N LEU A 11 -21.01 12.29 -10.29
CA LEU A 11 -20.34 10.98 -10.19
C LEU A 11 -18.83 11.14 -9.98
N ASP A 12 -18.20 12.06 -10.72
CA ASP A 12 -16.78 12.38 -10.55
C ASP A 12 -16.52 12.96 -9.15
N SER A 13 -17.41 13.82 -8.66
CA SER A 13 -17.31 14.38 -7.31
C SER A 13 -17.52 13.34 -6.21
N ALA A 14 -18.40 12.35 -6.42
CA ALA A 14 -18.63 11.27 -5.48
C ALA A 14 -17.45 10.28 -5.42
N LEU A 15 -16.84 9.95 -6.56
CA LEU A 15 -15.67 9.08 -6.64
C LEU A 15 -14.43 9.73 -6.03
N ASP A 16 -14.22 11.04 -6.23
CA ASP A 16 -13.14 11.78 -5.58
C ASP A 16 -13.33 11.83 -4.05
N LEU A 17 -14.55 12.05 -3.58
CA LEU A 17 -14.87 12.03 -2.14
C LEU A 17 -14.69 10.64 -1.54
N ALA A 18 -15.13 9.59 -2.24
CA ALA A 18 -14.93 8.20 -1.82
C ALA A 18 -13.45 7.83 -1.77
N SER A 19 -12.65 8.28 -2.74
CA SER A 19 -11.21 8.08 -2.76
C SER A 19 -10.53 8.72 -1.55
N LEU A 20 -10.88 9.97 -1.25
CA LEU A 20 -10.37 10.69 -0.08
C LEU A 20 -10.77 10.04 1.24
N SER A 21 -12.04 9.62 1.36
CA SER A 21 -12.51 8.98 2.59
C SER A 21 -11.80 7.64 2.84
N LEU A 22 -11.61 6.84 1.79
CA LEU A 22 -10.86 5.59 1.86
C LEU A 22 -9.39 5.80 2.24
N LEU A 23 -8.72 6.80 1.66
CA LEU A 23 -7.35 7.16 2.03
C LEU A 23 -7.25 7.63 3.48
N LEU A 24 -8.22 8.40 3.96
CA LEU A 24 -8.26 8.86 5.35
C LEU A 24 -8.45 7.67 6.31
N VAL A 25 -9.33 6.73 5.98
CA VAL A 25 -9.52 5.49 6.76
C VAL A 25 -8.22 4.68 6.81
N LEU A 26 -7.51 4.55 5.69
CA LEU A 26 -6.21 3.87 5.65
C LEU A 26 -5.17 4.59 6.52
N LEU A 27 -5.09 5.93 6.46
CA LEU A 27 -4.17 6.70 7.32
C LEU A 27 -4.49 6.54 8.81
N LEU A 28 -5.78 6.50 9.18
CA LEU A 28 -6.21 6.22 10.55
C LEU A 28 -5.79 4.82 10.98
N LEU A 29 -5.97 3.81 10.11
CA LEU A 29 -5.53 2.45 10.36
C LEU A 29 -4.01 2.38 10.60
N SER A 30 -3.23 3.00 9.71
CA SER A 30 -1.78 3.07 9.81
C SER A 30 -1.31 3.79 11.09
N SER A 31 -1.98 4.88 11.48
CA SER A 31 -1.68 5.58 12.74
C SER A 31 -1.92 4.70 13.96
N LEU A 32 -3.05 3.97 14.01
CA LEU A 32 -3.33 3.00 15.06
C LEU A 32 -2.28 1.89 15.10
N SER A 33 -1.91 1.34 13.94
CA SER A 33 -0.85 0.34 13.81
C SER A 33 0.49 0.85 14.35
N PHE A 34 0.90 2.08 14.00
CA PHE A 34 2.10 2.71 14.56
C PHE A 34 2.06 2.79 16.08
N PHE A 35 0.95 3.28 16.63
CA PHE A 35 0.76 3.38 18.07
C PHE A 35 0.87 2.02 18.76
N PHE A 36 0.19 0.99 18.26
CA PHE A 36 0.25 -0.35 18.84
C PHE A 36 1.64 -0.99 18.73
N ILE A 37 2.34 -0.84 17.61
CA ILE A 37 3.70 -1.36 17.46
C ILE A 37 4.63 -0.69 18.48
N PHE A 38 4.53 0.63 18.64
CA PHE A 38 5.36 1.37 19.59
C PHE A 38 5.01 1.02 21.05
N HIS A 39 3.72 0.96 21.38
CA HIS A 39 3.24 0.57 22.69
C HIS A 39 3.70 -0.84 23.08
N LEU A 40 3.55 -1.82 22.18
CA LEU A 40 4.04 -3.18 22.40
C LEU A 40 5.56 -3.25 22.50
N ARG A 41 6.30 -2.42 21.75
CA ARG A 41 7.76 -2.33 21.87
C ARG A 41 8.17 -1.84 23.26
N LEU A 42 7.51 -0.80 23.77
CA LEU A 42 7.76 -0.31 25.12
C LEU A 42 7.43 -1.37 26.16
N LYS A 43 6.26 -2.01 26.06
CA LYS A 43 5.83 -3.08 26.99
C LYS A 43 6.73 -4.32 26.93
N SER A 44 7.24 -4.67 25.75
CA SER A 44 8.16 -5.80 25.56
C SER A 44 9.50 -5.61 26.27
N ARG A 45 9.91 -4.40 26.64
CA ARG A 45 11.11 -4.20 27.47
C ARG A 45 10.93 -4.74 28.89
N THR A 46 9.70 -4.75 29.37
CA THR A 46 9.36 -5.14 30.75
C THR A 46 8.88 -6.59 30.85
N ALA A 47 8.39 -7.18 29.75
CA ALA A 47 7.77 -8.51 29.74
C ALA A 47 8.53 -9.51 28.84
N PRO A 48 9.13 -10.59 29.40
CA PRO A 48 9.96 -11.53 28.64
C PRO A 48 9.19 -12.37 27.61
N HIS A 49 7.87 -12.61 27.80
CA HIS A 49 7.04 -13.35 26.86
C HIS A 49 6.81 -12.62 25.52
N LEU A 50 7.01 -11.30 25.47
CA LEU A 50 6.85 -10.48 24.26
C LEU A 50 8.16 -10.35 23.43
N LYS A 51 9.28 -10.89 23.93
CA LYS A 51 10.62 -10.71 23.33
C LYS A 51 10.75 -11.33 21.94
N GLY A 52 10.00 -12.40 21.64
CA GLY A 52 9.93 -13.00 20.30
C GLY A 52 9.23 -12.13 19.26
N PHE A 53 8.23 -11.35 19.68
CA PHE A 53 7.51 -10.39 18.81
C PHE A 53 8.39 -9.20 18.43
N ASN A 54 9.35 -8.85 19.29
CA ASN A 54 10.29 -7.76 19.10
C ASN A 54 11.39 -8.02 18.04
N SER A 55 11.46 -9.18 17.38
CA SER A 55 12.46 -9.35 16.31
C SER A 55 12.02 -8.74 14.97
N LEU A 56 10.71 -8.55 14.75
CA LEU A 56 10.13 -8.16 13.44
C LEU A 56 9.48 -6.78 13.43
N TRP A 57 9.49 -6.07 14.56
CA TRP A 57 8.88 -4.76 14.72
C TRP A 57 9.41 -3.73 13.70
N THR A 58 10.70 -3.76 13.36
CA THR A 58 11.29 -2.84 12.38
C THR A 58 10.71 -3.05 10.99
N VAL A 59 10.49 -4.29 10.58
CA VAL A 59 9.94 -4.59 9.25
C VAL A 59 8.44 -4.27 9.20
N LYS A 60 7.70 -4.51 10.29
CA LYS A 60 6.31 -4.05 10.41
C LYS A 60 6.21 -2.53 10.36
N LEU A 61 7.09 -1.81 11.04
CA LEU A 61 7.16 -0.34 10.93
C LEU A 61 7.52 0.11 9.53
N LEU A 62 8.44 -0.58 8.85
CA LEU A 62 8.78 -0.28 7.47
C LEU A 62 7.54 -0.39 6.58
N LEU A 63 6.77 -1.48 6.72
CA LEU A 63 5.53 -1.68 5.98
C LEU A 63 4.53 -0.53 6.21
N VAL A 64 4.22 -0.24 7.47
CA VAL A 64 3.25 0.82 7.82
C VAL A 64 3.75 2.20 7.37
N SER A 65 5.06 2.47 7.47
CA SER A 65 5.65 3.72 6.99
C SER A 65 5.55 3.86 5.47
N SER A 66 5.80 2.80 4.70
CA SER A 66 5.65 2.81 3.24
C SER A 66 4.20 3.00 2.82
N ILE A 67 3.25 2.34 3.50
CA ILE A 67 1.80 2.52 3.26
C ILE A 67 1.37 3.95 3.57
N THR A 68 1.85 4.52 4.68
CA THR A 68 1.51 5.89 5.09
C THR A 68 2.07 6.91 4.09
N LEU A 69 3.33 6.74 3.67
CA LEU A 69 3.93 7.60 2.65
C LEU A 69 3.20 7.50 1.30
N TRP A 70 2.82 6.29 0.88
CA TRP A 70 1.98 6.09 -0.31
C TRP A 70 0.63 6.79 -0.19
N ALA A 71 -0.05 6.64 0.96
CA ALA A 71 -1.36 7.26 1.17
C ALA A 71 -1.26 8.79 1.21
N LEU A 72 -0.23 9.35 1.86
CA LEU A 72 0.03 10.80 1.88
C LEU A 72 0.32 11.35 0.48
N ASP A 73 1.14 10.64 -0.30
CA ASP A 73 1.39 10.94 -1.71
C ASP A 73 0.04 11.01 -2.46
N GLN A 74 -0.81 9.99 -2.35
CA GLN A 74 -2.10 9.96 -3.04
C GLN A 74 -3.08 11.06 -2.58
N VAL A 75 -3.05 11.45 -1.29
CA VAL A 75 -3.81 12.60 -0.80
C VAL A 75 -3.31 13.90 -1.45
N GLN A 76 -1.99 14.09 -1.57
CA GLN A 76 -1.40 15.25 -2.25
C GLN A 76 -1.74 15.30 -3.74
N ARG A 77 -1.90 14.13 -4.39
CA ARG A 77 -2.33 14.01 -5.79
C ARG A 77 -3.74 14.52 -6.04
N THR A 78 -4.63 14.39 -5.04
CA THR A 78 -6.06 14.60 -5.23
C THR A 78 -6.35 16.07 -5.58
N PRO A 79 -7.07 16.36 -6.68
CA PRO A 79 -7.28 17.73 -7.17
C PRO A 79 -7.97 18.63 -6.15
N PHE A 80 -8.86 18.07 -5.31
CA PHE A 80 -9.54 18.79 -4.24
C PHE A 80 -8.57 19.37 -3.20
N PHE A 81 -7.66 18.54 -2.67
CA PHE A 81 -6.69 18.96 -1.66
C PHE A 81 -5.67 19.94 -2.26
N ARG A 82 -5.25 19.69 -3.51
CA ARG A 82 -4.33 20.56 -4.24
C ARG A 82 -4.89 21.96 -4.48
N ARG A 83 -6.15 22.07 -4.93
CA ARG A 83 -6.80 23.36 -5.26
C ARG A 83 -7.23 24.15 -4.03
N ARG A 84 -7.53 23.47 -2.91
CA ARG A 84 -8.03 24.12 -1.69
C ARG A 84 -6.95 24.43 -0.66
N TYR A 85 -5.93 23.57 -0.51
CA TYR A 85 -4.96 23.65 0.59
C TYR A 85 -3.52 23.91 0.15
N LEU A 86 -3.04 23.31 -0.94
CA LEU A 86 -1.63 23.43 -1.36
C LEU A 86 -1.37 24.61 -2.30
N TYR A 87 -2.23 24.83 -3.30
CA TYR A 87 -2.07 25.86 -4.31
C TYR A 87 -3.40 26.59 -4.55
N PRO A 88 -3.76 27.53 -3.67
CA PRO A 88 -4.99 28.33 -3.85
C PRO A 88 -4.92 29.22 -5.11
N ASN A 89 -3.71 29.57 -5.56
CA ASN A 89 -3.50 30.30 -6.81
C ASN A 89 -3.08 29.32 -7.93
N PRO A 90 -3.64 29.41 -9.14
CA PRO A 90 -3.32 28.51 -10.23
C PRO A 90 -1.83 28.61 -10.61
N LEU A 91 -1.08 27.51 -10.45
CA LEU A 91 0.32 27.43 -10.84
C LEU A 91 0.48 27.50 -12.37
N PRO A 92 1.60 28.03 -12.88
CA PRO A 92 1.91 27.95 -14.31
C PRO A 92 1.99 26.48 -14.79
N PRO A 93 1.56 26.18 -16.02
CA PRO A 93 1.37 24.82 -16.53
C PRO A 93 2.66 23.97 -16.52
N ASN A 94 3.84 24.59 -16.69
CA ASN A 94 5.13 23.88 -16.63
C ASN A 94 5.41 23.29 -15.24
N ARG A 95 5.13 24.04 -14.17
CA ARG A 95 5.33 23.56 -12.79
C ARG A 95 4.34 22.47 -12.42
N GLN A 96 3.14 22.48 -12.98
CA GLN A 96 2.16 21.41 -12.77
C GLN A 96 2.59 20.09 -13.42
N ALA A 97 3.21 20.15 -14.61
CA ALA A 97 3.71 18.97 -15.30
C ALA A 97 4.85 18.27 -14.53
N ASP A 98 5.79 19.04 -13.98
CA ASP A 98 6.92 18.49 -13.21
C ASP A 98 6.48 17.82 -11.90
N ILE A 99 5.54 18.44 -11.18
CA ILE A 99 4.96 17.84 -9.95
C ILE A 99 4.28 16.51 -10.27
N CYS A 100 3.56 16.44 -11.39
CA CYS A 100 2.88 15.22 -11.80
C CYS A 100 3.82 14.10 -12.26
N ARG A 101 4.95 14.46 -12.89
CA ARG A 101 6.02 13.50 -13.20
C ARG A 101 6.63 12.94 -11.93
N LEU A 102 6.98 13.81 -10.98
CA LEU A 102 7.54 13.41 -9.69
C LEU A 102 6.58 12.48 -8.93
N HIS A 103 5.30 12.85 -8.87
CA HIS A 103 4.24 12.04 -8.26
C HIS A 103 4.17 10.63 -8.84
N SER A 104 4.17 10.54 -10.17
CA SER A 104 4.05 9.26 -10.87
C SER A 104 5.26 8.36 -10.60
N VAL A 105 6.47 8.92 -10.59
CA VAL A 105 7.72 8.20 -10.27
C VAL A 105 7.74 7.75 -8.81
N LEU A 106 7.32 8.62 -7.89
CA LEU A 106 7.38 8.35 -6.46
C LEU A 106 6.36 7.28 -6.03
N SER A 107 5.13 7.37 -6.55
CA SER A 107 4.06 6.43 -6.26
C SER A 107 4.34 5.04 -6.83
N LEU A 108 4.56 4.93 -8.15
CA LEU A 108 4.74 3.65 -8.86
C LEU A 108 6.15 3.07 -8.72
N GLY A 109 7.16 3.93 -8.59
CA GLY A 109 8.56 3.51 -8.59
C GLY A 109 9.13 3.24 -7.21
N LEU A 110 8.56 3.82 -6.15
CA LEU A 110 9.12 3.74 -4.80
C LEU A 110 8.13 3.26 -3.76
N PHE A 111 7.02 3.96 -3.53
CA PHE A 111 6.18 3.65 -2.37
C PHE A 111 5.37 2.36 -2.54
N GLU A 112 4.75 2.16 -3.68
CA GLU A 112 3.99 0.96 -3.99
C GLU A 112 4.83 -0.32 -4.00
N PRO A 113 5.94 -0.39 -4.76
CA PRO A 113 6.85 -1.54 -4.71
C PRO A 113 7.45 -1.73 -3.31
N ALA A 114 7.73 -0.66 -2.56
CA ALA A 114 8.29 -0.78 -1.20
C ALA A 114 7.37 -1.52 -0.25
N PHE A 115 6.07 -1.18 -0.20
CA PHE A 115 5.16 -1.90 0.68
C PHE A 115 4.95 -3.33 0.19
N LEU A 116 4.83 -3.58 -1.13
CA LEU A 116 4.66 -4.92 -1.70
C LEU A 116 5.84 -5.86 -1.36
N ILE A 117 7.08 -5.40 -1.58
CA ILE A 117 8.28 -6.18 -1.23
C ILE A 117 8.36 -6.41 0.27
N THR A 118 7.99 -5.41 1.08
CA THR A 118 7.96 -5.56 2.54
C THR A 118 6.92 -6.61 2.97
N LEU A 119 5.74 -6.66 2.35
CA LEU A 119 4.73 -7.72 2.56
C LEU A 119 5.31 -9.10 2.25
N LEU A 120 5.94 -9.26 1.07
CA LEU A 120 6.56 -10.52 0.65
C LEU A 120 7.65 -10.96 1.62
N PHE A 121 8.49 -10.03 2.07
CA PHE A 121 9.52 -10.31 3.05
C PHE A 121 8.92 -10.79 4.39
N LEU A 122 7.86 -10.13 4.87
CA LEU A 122 7.21 -10.51 6.12
C LEU A 122 6.58 -11.92 6.04
N VAL A 123 5.97 -12.26 4.91
CA VAL A 123 5.46 -13.62 4.65
C VAL A 123 6.59 -14.63 4.65
N ASN A 124 7.69 -14.35 3.95
CA ASN A 124 8.84 -15.26 3.88
C ASN A 124 9.51 -15.50 5.22
N VAL A 125 9.69 -14.45 6.02
CA VAL A 125 10.29 -14.55 7.34
C VAL A 125 9.37 -15.24 8.35
N SER A 126 8.05 -15.14 8.16
CA SER A 126 7.10 -15.91 8.98
C SER A 126 7.26 -17.43 8.80
N ILE A 127 7.83 -17.89 7.68
CA ILE A 127 8.10 -19.31 7.40
C ILE A 127 9.46 -19.74 7.97
N LYS A 128 10.48 -18.91 7.76
CA LYS A 128 11.85 -19.25 8.13
C LYS A 128 12.07 -18.82 9.58
N LYS A 129 12.22 -19.78 10.51
CA LYS A 129 12.63 -19.54 11.93
C LYS A 129 14.05 -18.95 12.07
N ARG A 130 14.46 -18.07 11.17
CA ARG A 130 15.72 -17.36 11.18
C ARG A 130 15.38 -15.92 11.47
N ASN A 131 15.98 -15.34 12.50
CA ASN A 131 15.90 -13.90 12.73
C ASN A 131 16.71 -13.20 11.63
N PRO A 132 16.09 -12.57 10.63
CA PRO A 132 16.84 -11.71 9.74
C PRO A 132 17.26 -10.48 10.54
N GLN A 133 18.48 -10.03 10.36
CA GLN A 133 18.88 -8.72 10.84
C GLN A 133 18.03 -7.67 10.13
N ALA A 134 17.31 -6.83 10.89
CA ALA A 134 16.37 -5.85 10.35
C ALA A 134 16.99 -4.92 9.28
N ILE A 135 18.28 -4.62 9.41
CA ILE A 135 19.01 -3.77 8.46
C ILE A 135 19.08 -4.39 7.05
N TRP A 136 19.16 -5.72 6.95
CA TRP A 136 19.16 -6.42 5.66
C TRP A 136 17.79 -6.39 4.99
N ALA A 137 16.70 -6.39 5.77
CA ALA A 137 15.35 -6.23 5.24
C ALA A 137 15.18 -4.84 4.61
N VAL A 138 15.59 -3.79 5.34
CA VAL A 138 15.55 -2.40 4.86
C VAL A 138 16.43 -2.23 3.62
N ALA A 139 17.68 -2.74 3.68
CA ALA A 139 18.60 -2.67 2.55
C ALA A 139 18.09 -3.44 1.33
N PHE A 140 17.41 -4.58 1.51
CA PHE A 140 16.80 -5.34 0.42
C PHE A 140 15.63 -4.61 -0.22
N VAL A 141 14.72 -4.06 0.59
CA VAL A 141 13.58 -3.25 0.10
C VAL A 141 14.09 -2.04 -0.67
N LEU A 142 15.00 -1.25 -0.08
CA LEU A 142 15.58 -0.08 -0.73
C LEU A 142 16.39 -0.47 -1.97
N GLY A 143 17.14 -1.57 -1.92
CA GLY A 143 17.96 -2.06 -3.03
C GLY A 143 17.15 -2.50 -4.24
N ILE A 144 15.87 -2.86 -4.07
CA ILE A 144 14.97 -3.17 -5.19
C ILE A 144 14.19 -1.93 -5.64
N CYS A 145 13.72 -1.12 -4.69
CA CYS A 145 12.87 0.03 -5.01
C CYS A 145 13.67 1.22 -5.57
N LEU A 146 14.90 1.46 -5.09
CA LEU A 146 15.72 2.58 -5.57
C LEU A 146 16.10 2.42 -7.05
N PRO A 147 16.61 1.26 -7.54
CA PRO A 147 16.86 1.10 -8.97
C PRO A 147 15.60 1.24 -9.82
N LEU A 148 14.46 0.73 -9.35
CA LEU A 148 13.18 0.86 -10.06
C LEU A 148 12.79 2.33 -10.21
N ALA A 149 12.85 3.09 -9.10
CA ALA A 149 12.60 4.52 -9.09
C ALA A 149 13.63 5.29 -9.95
N SER A 150 14.91 4.93 -9.90
CA SER A 150 15.97 5.54 -10.72
C SER A 150 15.76 5.30 -12.20
N ILE A 151 15.41 4.08 -12.62
CA ILE A 151 15.12 3.75 -14.01
C ILE A 151 13.89 4.55 -14.48
N GLN A 152 12.82 4.55 -13.68
CA GLN A 152 11.59 5.28 -14.02
C GLN A 152 11.83 6.81 -14.08
N SER A 153 12.67 7.35 -13.19
CA SER A 153 13.09 8.75 -13.18
C SER A 153 13.94 9.08 -14.40
N PHE A 154 14.93 8.23 -14.74
CA PHE A 154 15.79 8.43 -15.90
C PHE A 154 14.97 8.51 -17.19
N PHE A 155 14.06 7.57 -17.45
CA PHE A 155 13.22 7.62 -18.65
C PHE A 155 12.22 8.78 -18.66
N THR A 156 11.80 9.28 -17.49
CA THR A 156 10.85 10.39 -17.41
C THR A 156 11.53 11.76 -17.59
N TYR A 157 12.76 11.93 -17.08
CA TYR A 157 13.51 13.19 -17.11
C TYR A 157 14.50 13.28 -18.27
N PHE A 158 15.24 12.20 -18.56
CA PHE A 158 16.15 12.11 -19.69
C PHE A 158 15.38 11.52 -20.86
N SER A 159 14.73 12.39 -21.63
CA SER A 159 14.16 12.05 -22.94
C SER A 159 15.07 12.56 -24.07
N PRO A 160 16.23 11.92 -24.35
CA PRO A 160 16.97 12.17 -25.59
C PRO A 160 16.40 11.37 -26.77
N VAL A 161 15.37 10.53 -26.56
CA VAL A 161 14.73 9.68 -27.59
C VAL A 161 13.42 10.31 -28.12
N GLY A 162 13.26 11.62 -27.95
CA GLY A 162 12.08 12.37 -28.38
C GLY A 162 11.89 12.48 -29.90
N GLN A 163 12.80 11.96 -30.73
CA GLN A 163 12.69 12.03 -32.19
C GLN A 163 12.20 10.74 -32.87
N GLN A 164 12.05 9.62 -32.15
CA GLN A 164 11.73 8.31 -32.76
C GLN A 164 10.50 7.59 -32.18
N LEU A 165 9.90 8.09 -31.09
CA LEU A 165 8.77 7.41 -30.43
C LEU A 165 7.54 8.32 -30.29
N PRO A 166 6.31 7.82 -30.51
CA PRO A 166 5.08 8.62 -30.49
C PRO A 166 4.83 9.32 -29.14
N GLU A 167 4.25 10.52 -29.18
CA GLU A 167 3.97 11.37 -28.02
C GLU A 167 3.17 10.69 -26.88
N TYR A 168 2.41 9.64 -27.19
CA TYR A 168 1.67 8.82 -26.22
C TYR A 168 2.59 8.19 -25.15
N PHE A 169 3.84 7.88 -25.47
CA PHE A 169 4.77 7.23 -24.54
C PHE A 169 5.24 8.13 -23.38
N PHE A 170 5.24 9.45 -23.58
CA PHE A 170 5.81 10.44 -22.64
C PHE A 170 4.77 11.42 -22.07
N ARG A 171 3.49 11.28 -22.46
CA ARG A 171 2.44 12.24 -22.11
C ARG A 171 2.02 12.13 -20.65
N SER A 172 2.76 12.82 -19.78
CA SER A 172 2.48 12.94 -18.35
C SER A 172 1.34 13.92 -18.02
N SER A 173 0.86 14.67 -19.01
CA SER A 173 -0.16 15.69 -18.81
C SER A 173 -1.03 15.91 -20.05
N VAL A 174 -2.33 16.07 -19.82
CA VAL A 174 -3.29 16.51 -20.84
C VAL A 174 -3.94 17.79 -20.33
N GLN A 175 -3.80 18.88 -21.10
CA GLN A 175 -4.54 20.12 -20.85
C GLN A 175 -6.03 19.88 -21.13
N PHE A 176 -6.86 20.25 -20.16
CA PHE A 176 -8.30 20.04 -20.16
C PHE A 176 -9.02 21.33 -19.75
N LYS A 177 -9.97 21.81 -20.56
CA LYS A 177 -10.82 22.96 -20.20
C LYS A 177 -12.00 22.51 -19.34
N ASP A 178 -12.02 22.93 -18.08
CA ASP A 178 -13.08 22.69 -17.11
C ASP A 178 -14.42 23.30 -17.58
N ALA A 179 -15.55 22.86 -17.03
CA ALA A 179 -16.90 23.35 -17.37
C ALA A 179 -17.10 24.86 -17.15
N PHE A 180 -16.20 25.49 -16.39
CA PHE A 180 -16.11 26.93 -16.14
C PHE A 180 -15.14 27.68 -17.09
N GLY A 181 -14.59 27.02 -18.12
CA GLY A 181 -13.70 27.64 -19.10
C GLY A 181 -12.23 27.75 -18.66
N ASN A 182 -11.85 27.18 -17.51
CA ASN A 182 -10.48 27.23 -16.99
C ASN A 182 -9.63 26.05 -17.49
N ASP A 183 -8.38 26.34 -17.90
CA ASP A 183 -7.40 25.32 -18.27
C ASP A 183 -6.90 24.57 -17.03
N THR A 184 -7.30 23.31 -16.90
CA THR A 184 -6.88 22.37 -15.85
C THR A 184 -6.03 21.25 -16.47
N VAL A 185 -4.92 20.87 -15.84
CA VAL A 185 -4.03 19.83 -16.37
C VAL A 185 -4.33 18.51 -15.66
N LEU A 186 -4.78 17.49 -16.41
CA LEU A 186 -4.92 16.12 -15.89
C LEU A 186 -3.60 15.37 -16.03
N CYS A 187 -3.18 14.72 -14.97
CA CYS A 187 -1.89 14.03 -14.90
C CYS A 187 -2.06 12.54 -15.20
N THR A 188 -1.76 12.18 -16.44
CA THR A 188 -1.70 10.79 -16.92
C THR A 188 -0.37 10.16 -16.56
N ASN A 189 -0.39 8.89 -16.14
CA ASN A 189 0.84 8.15 -15.91
C ASN A 189 1.50 7.84 -17.27
N PRO A 190 2.80 8.06 -17.46
CA PRO A 190 3.48 7.71 -18.69
C PRO A 190 3.41 6.20 -18.93
N LEU A 191 3.10 5.80 -20.16
CA LEU A 191 2.98 4.41 -20.62
C LEU A 191 4.19 3.55 -20.23
N LEU A 192 5.39 4.13 -20.32
CA LEU A 192 6.63 3.44 -20.02
C LEU A 192 6.79 3.09 -18.53
N GLY A 193 6.33 3.97 -17.63
CA GLY A 193 6.25 3.66 -16.19
C GLY A 193 5.27 2.51 -15.89
N THR A 194 4.19 2.42 -16.68
CA THR A 194 3.21 1.32 -16.56
C THR A 194 3.81 -0.02 -16.99
N VAL A 195 4.61 -0.06 -18.05
CA VAL A 195 5.27 -1.30 -18.52
C VAL A 195 6.30 -1.80 -17.49
N ILE A 196 7.13 -0.90 -16.96
CA ILE A 196 8.13 -1.24 -15.93
C ILE A 196 7.43 -1.78 -14.67
N PHE A 197 6.39 -1.08 -14.20
CA PHE A 197 5.61 -1.52 -13.05
C PHE A 197 4.89 -2.85 -13.31
N GLY A 198 4.36 -3.07 -14.51
CA GLY A 198 3.73 -4.33 -14.91
C GLY A 198 4.70 -5.52 -14.86
N ALA A 199 5.93 -5.36 -15.35
CA ALA A 199 6.97 -6.40 -15.27
C ALA A 199 7.33 -6.73 -13.81
N PHE A 200 7.46 -5.70 -12.96
CA PHE A 200 7.62 -5.87 -11.52
C PHE A 200 6.44 -6.63 -10.91
N ALA A 201 5.20 -6.24 -11.22
CA ALA A 201 3.99 -6.87 -10.68
C ALA A 201 3.87 -8.35 -11.06
N ILE A 202 4.21 -8.74 -12.30
CA ILE A 202 4.21 -10.15 -12.71
C ILE A 202 5.23 -10.95 -11.90
N THR A 203 6.46 -10.44 -11.82
CA THR A 203 7.54 -11.08 -11.06
C THR A 203 7.18 -11.21 -9.59
N TYR A 204 6.57 -10.16 -9.02
CA TYR A 204 6.08 -10.12 -7.65
C TYR A 204 4.99 -11.15 -7.40
N CYS A 205 3.95 -11.19 -8.23
CA CYS A 205 2.83 -12.13 -8.10
C CYS A 205 3.31 -13.59 -8.11
N LEU A 206 4.24 -13.94 -9.01
CA LEU A 206 4.83 -15.28 -9.07
C LEU A 206 5.61 -15.60 -7.78
N CYS A 207 6.50 -14.70 -7.34
CA CYS A 207 7.25 -14.88 -6.11
C CYS A 207 6.33 -15.02 -4.89
N PHE A 208 5.32 -14.16 -4.79
CA PHE A 208 4.37 -14.12 -3.69
C PHE A 208 3.51 -15.38 -3.62
N LEU A 209 3.02 -15.87 -4.77
CA LEU A 209 2.32 -17.15 -4.85
C LEU A 209 3.18 -18.30 -4.35
N LEU A 210 4.41 -18.40 -4.83
CA LEU A 210 5.32 -19.48 -4.43
C LEU A 210 5.63 -19.42 -2.93
N SER A 211 5.80 -18.22 -2.38
CA SER A 211 5.98 -17.99 -0.94
C SER A 211 4.74 -18.42 -0.16
N CYS A 212 3.55 -17.96 -0.54
CA CYS A 212 2.30 -18.32 0.12
C CYS A 212 1.98 -19.81 0.02
N TRP A 213 2.20 -20.43 -1.15
CA TRP A 213 2.01 -21.86 -1.37
C TRP A 213 2.87 -22.70 -0.42
N LYS A 214 4.15 -22.31 -0.26
CA LYS A 214 5.04 -22.92 0.73
C LYS A 214 4.46 -22.81 2.14
N VAL A 215 3.94 -21.65 2.54
CA VAL A 215 3.33 -21.49 3.88
C VAL A 215 2.14 -22.42 4.03
N VAL A 216 1.18 -22.39 3.09
CA VAL A 216 -0.06 -23.17 3.14
C VAL A 216 0.23 -24.68 3.19
N SER A 217 1.26 -25.13 2.47
CA SER A 217 1.69 -26.55 2.48
C SER A 217 2.29 -26.99 3.83
N LEU A 218 2.87 -26.06 4.59
CA LEU A 218 3.51 -26.33 5.89
C LEU A 218 2.52 -26.19 7.07
N VAL A 219 1.44 -25.42 6.92
CA VAL A 219 0.47 -25.22 8.00
C VAL A 219 -0.67 -26.24 7.98
N ILE A 220 -0.74 -27.02 9.06
CA ILE A 220 -1.88 -27.88 9.43
C ILE A 220 -3.02 -27.05 10.04
N ASN A 221 -2.72 -25.86 10.58
CA ASN A 221 -3.71 -25.01 11.24
C ASN A 221 -4.66 -24.33 10.24
N LYS A 222 -5.97 -24.62 10.36
CA LYS A 222 -7.05 -24.02 9.55
C LYS A 222 -7.11 -22.50 9.68
N GLY A 223 -6.82 -21.93 10.86
CA GLY A 223 -6.87 -20.48 11.09
C GLY A 223 -5.74 -19.71 10.39
N LEU A 224 -4.51 -20.21 10.46
CA LEU A 224 -3.37 -19.62 9.73
C LEU A 224 -3.59 -19.72 8.21
N ARG A 225 -4.12 -20.85 7.74
CA ARG A 225 -4.45 -21.06 6.33
C ARG A 225 -5.48 -20.04 5.81
N ALA A 226 -6.55 -19.77 6.57
CA ALA A 226 -7.56 -18.78 6.20
C ALA A 226 -6.96 -17.37 6.05
N ARG A 227 -6.10 -16.96 6.99
CA ARG A 227 -5.40 -15.66 6.92
C ARG A 227 -4.52 -15.53 5.68
N ILE A 228 -3.79 -16.60 5.32
CA ILE A 228 -2.94 -16.59 4.12
C ILE A 228 -3.79 -16.52 2.85
N TYR A 229 -4.91 -17.24 2.76
CA TYR A 229 -5.82 -17.13 1.61
C TYR A 229 -6.41 -15.73 1.47
N GLY A 230 -6.80 -15.09 2.58
CA GLY A 230 -7.23 -13.70 2.58
C GLY A 230 -6.15 -12.76 2.05
N LEU A 231 -4.90 -12.96 2.47
CA LEU A 231 -3.76 -12.19 1.98
C LEU A 231 -3.47 -12.44 0.49
N VAL A 232 -3.53 -13.70 0.04
CA VAL A 232 -3.37 -14.06 -1.38
C VAL A 232 -4.43 -13.35 -2.22
N ILE A 233 -5.71 -13.52 -1.90
CA ILE A 233 -6.80 -12.91 -2.67
C ILE A 233 -6.69 -11.39 -2.64
N GLY A 234 -6.43 -10.81 -1.46
CA GLY A 234 -6.35 -9.36 -1.28
C GLY A 234 -5.12 -8.69 -1.90
N VAL A 235 -4.14 -9.45 -2.40
CA VAL A 235 -2.97 -8.89 -3.12
C VAL A 235 -2.98 -9.32 -4.59
N LEU A 236 -3.21 -10.59 -4.87
CA LEU A 236 -3.11 -11.14 -6.23
C LEU A 236 -4.25 -10.78 -7.16
N VAL A 237 -5.42 -10.45 -6.63
CA VAL A 237 -6.55 -10.01 -7.46
C VAL A 237 -6.42 -8.51 -7.78
N PRO A 238 -6.27 -7.62 -6.78
CA PRO A 238 -6.22 -6.18 -7.05
C PRO A 238 -4.99 -5.74 -7.85
N LEU A 239 -3.80 -6.31 -7.62
CA LEU A 239 -2.57 -5.89 -8.29
C LEU A 239 -2.60 -6.06 -9.83
N PRO A 240 -2.96 -7.22 -10.40
CA PRO A 240 -3.08 -7.35 -11.85
C PRO A 240 -4.27 -6.56 -12.40
N ILE A 241 -5.38 -6.44 -11.67
CA ILE A 241 -6.51 -5.60 -12.09
C ILE A 241 -6.02 -4.15 -12.25
N GLN A 242 -5.26 -3.63 -11.29
CA GLN A 242 -4.66 -2.31 -11.37
C GLN A 242 -3.73 -2.16 -12.58
N VAL A 243 -2.86 -3.13 -12.85
CA VAL A 243 -1.97 -3.09 -14.03
C VAL A 243 -2.77 -3.05 -15.33
N VAL A 244 -3.82 -3.86 -15.44
CA VAL A 244 -4.73 -3.85 -16.60
C VAL A 244 -5.43 -2.50 -16.73
N LEU A 245 -5.93 -1.92 -15.62
CA LEU A 245 -6.56 -0.60 -15.62
C LEU A 245 -5.57 0.52 -15.99
N LEU A 246 -4.30 0.43 -15.57
CA LEU A 246 -3.25 1.36 -15.96
C LEU A 246 -2.98 1.29 -17.47
N ILE A 247 -2.91 0.09 -18.04
CA ILE A 247 -2.75 -0.11 -19.50
C ILE A 247 -3.95 0.45 -20.25
N ILE A 248 -5.17 0.14 -19.81
CA ILE A 248 -6.41 0.67 -20.42
C ILE A 248 -6.44 2.20 -20.35
N SER A 249 -6.05 2.78 -19.21
CA SER A 249 -5.97 4.23 -19.01
C SER A 249 -4.98 4.88 -19.96
N ALA A 250 -3.84 4.25 -20.19
CA ALA A 250 -2.82 4.70 -21.12
C ALA A 250 -3.28 4.72 -22.59
N PHE A 251 -4.10 3.75 -23.01
CA PHE A 251 -4.66 3.69 -24.37
C PHE A 251 -5.95 4.51 -24.54
N SER A 252 -6.61 4.88 -23.45
CA SER A 252 -7.87 5.62 -23.50
C SER A 252 -7.63 7.12 -23.64
N ALA A 253 -8.14 7.73 -24.72
CA ALA A 253 -8.20 9.18 -24.82
C ALA A 253 -9.11 9.73 -23.69
N PRO A 254 -8.73 10.82 -22.99
CA PRO A 254 -9.40 11.35 -21.79
C PRO A 254 -10.80 11.95 -22.02
N GLN A 255 -11.47 11.64 -23.12
CA GLN A 255 -12.77 12.21 -23.50
C GLN A 255 -13.98 11.32 -23.15
N LYS A 256 -13.78 10.12 -22.58
CA LYS A 256 -14.90 9.19 -22.25
C LYS A 256 -15.27 9.25 -20.75
N PRO A 257 -16.58 9.21 -20.41
CA PRO A 257 -17.06 9.28 -19.02
C PRO A 257 -16.63 8.10 -18.12
N ALA A 258 -16.11 7.01 -18.72
CA ALA A 258 -15.56 5.88 -17.98
C ALA A 258 -14.22 6.18 -17.27
N PHE A 259 -13.61 7.34 -17.54
CA PHE A 259 -12.27 7.67 -17.03
C PHE A 259 -12.22 7.82 -15.50
N GLY A 260 -13.26 8.38 -14.88
CA GLY A 260 -13.35 8.50 -13.41
C GLY A 260 -13.35 7.13 -12.71
N GLY A 261 -14.11 6.17 -13.24
CA GLY A 261 -14.13 4.81 -12.71
C GLY A 261 -12.80 4.06 -12.87
N ILE A 262 -12.09 4.27 -13.99
CA ILE A 262 -10.75 3.69 -14.22
C ILE A 262 -9.75 4.27 -13.22
N ALA A 263 -9.75 5.58 -13.01
CA ALA A 263 -8.87 6.24 -12.04
C ALA A 263 -9.14 5.75 -10.61
N PHE A 264 -10.41 5.60 -10.22
CA PHE A 264 -10.80 5.01 -8.94
C PHE A 264 -10.30 3.57 -8.80
N GLY A 265 -10.45 2.73 -9.83
CA GLY A 265 -9.97 1.34 -9.80
C GLY A 265 -8.44 1.24 -9.68
N ILE A 266 -7.69 2.13 -10.33
CA ILE A 266 -6.23 2.22 -10.19
C ILE A 266 -5.83 2.55 -8.74
N LEU A 267 -6.58 3.42 -8.05
CA LEU A 267 -6.36 3.73 -6.63
C LEU A 267 -6.80 2.58 -5.71
N ALA A 268 -7.93 1.94 -6.01
CA ALA A 268 -8.53 0.91 -5.17
C ALA A 268 -7.65 -0.34 -5.08
N GLY A 269 -6.93 -0.70 -6.15
CA GLY A 269 -6.04 -1.87 -6.15
C GLY A 269 -4.99 -1.83 -5.02
N PRO A 270 -4.06 -0.88 -5.03
CA PRO A 270 -3.05 -0.73 -3.98
C PRO A 270 -3.65 -0.48 -2.61
N LEU A 271 -4.77 0.25 -2.54
CA LEU A 271 -5.48 0.51 -1.28
C LEU A 271 -5.94 -0.80 -0.63
N VAL A 272 -6.53 -1.72 -1.40
CA VAL A 272 -6.93 -3.04 -0.90
C VAL A 272 -5.70 -3.87 -0.51
N CYS A 273 -4.64 -3.87 -1.33
CA CYS A 273 -3.38 -4.54 -0.99
C CYS A 273 -2.80 -4.05 0.34
N ALA A 274 -2.76 -2.73 0.53
CA ALA A 274 -2.24 -2.07 1.73
C ALA A 274 -3.11 -2.39 2.95
N ALA A 275 -4.43 -2.22 2.85
CA ALA A 275 -5.35 -2.48 3.95
C ALA A 275 -5.34 -3.94 4.40
N VAL A 276 -5.40 -4.89 3.46
CA VAL A 276 -5.37 -6.33 3.76
C VAL A 276 -4.00 -6.73 4.29
N GLY A 277 -2.92 -6.22 3.69
CA GLY A 277 -1.55 -6.47 4.13
C GLY A 277 -1.32 -5.98 5.56
N GLU A 278 -1.71 -4.75 5.86
CA GLU A 278 -1.60 -4.17 7.20
C GLU A 278 -2.46 -4.93 8.22
N ALA A 279 -3.72 -5.21 7.90
CA ALA A 279 -4.62 -5.92 8.81
C ALA A 279 -4.10 -7.33 9.15
N ILE A 280 -3.68 -8.10 8.15
CA ILE A 280 -3.30 -9.51 8.34
C ILE A 280 -1.91 -9.64 8.97
N LEU A 281 -0.96 -8.78 8.61
CA LEU A 281 0.45 -8.93 9.00
C LEU A 281 0.86 -8.04 10.19
N VAL A 282 0.13 -6.97 10.45
CA VAL A 282 0.40 -6.05 11.57
C VAL A 282 -0.65 -6.23 12.65
N LEU A 283 -1.93 -5.98 12.34
CA LEU A 283 -2.98 -5.94 13.36
C LEU A 283 -3.33 -7.32 13.94
N ASN A 284 -3.53 -8.35 13.11
CA ASN A 284 -3.88 -9.69 13.60
C ASN A 284 -2.84 -10.28 14.57
N PRO A 285 -1.51 -10.20 14.30
CA PRO A 285 -0.52 -10.64 15.28
C PRO A 285 -0.50 -9.82 16.57
N ILE A 286 -0.87 -8.53 16.51
CA ILE A 286 -0.96 -7.65 17.68
C ILE A 286 -2.16 -8.05 18.55
N THR A 287 -3.32 -8.29 17.94
CA THR A 287 -4.52 -8.71 18.67
C THR A 287 -4.35 -10.09 19.29
N ASP A 288 -3.74 -11.03 18.57
CA ASP A 288 -3.41 -12.36 19.11
C ASP A 288 -2.46 -12.25 20.32
N ALA A 289 -1.44 -11.37 20.26
CA ALA A 289 -0.50 -11.17 21.37
C ALA A 289 -1.17 -10.52 22.59
N LEU A 290 -2.12 -9.60 22.38
CA LEU A 290 -2.87 -8.96 23.45
C LEU A 290 -3.85 -9.94 24.14
N ALA A 291 -4.48 -10.83 23.38
CA ALA A 291 -5.37 -11.87 23.93
C ALA A 291 -4.62 -12.79 24.89
N VAL A 292 -3.45 -13.29 24.48
CA VAL A 292 -2.59 -14.14 25.33
C VAL A 292 -2.11 -13.39 26.59
N GLY A 293 -1.78 -12.10 26.45
CA GLY A 293 -1.37 -11.27 27.60
C GLY A 293 -2.49 -11.01 28.62
N GLY A 294 -3.75 -10.99 28.18
CA GLY A 294 -4.92 -10.83 29.05
C GLY A 294 -5.22 -12.09 29.88
N ASP A 295 -5.07 -13.27 29.28
CA ASP A 295 -5.33 -14.55 29.97
C ASP A 295 -4.29 -14.83 31.07
N CYS A 296 -3.03 -14.43 30.88
CA CYS A 296 -2.00 -14.53 31.93
C CYS A 296 -2.33 -13.70 33.18
N CYS A 297 -3.07 -12.60 33.06
CA CYS A 297 -3.51 -11.79 34.20
C CYS A 297 -4.75 -12.38 34.91
N ARG A 298 -5.40 -13.39 34.32
CA ARG A 298 -6.60 -14.03 34.90
C ARG A 298 -6.27 -15.27 35.73
N TRP A 299 -5.04 -15.79 35.64
CA TRP A 299 -4.61 -16.97 36.39
C TRP A 299 -4.03 -16.58 37.76
N SER A 300 -4.91 -16.37 38.75
CA SER A 300 -4.53 -16.50 40.15
C SER A 300 -4.83 -17.94 40.59
N PRO A 301 -3.83 -18.76 40.96
CA PRO A 301 -4.11 -20.04 41.59
C PRO A 301 -4.71 -19.78 42.97
N LYS A 302 -5.92 -20.27 43.22
CA LYS A 302 -6.46 -20.33 44.59
C LYS A 302 -5.54 -21.26 45.40
N PRO A 303 -5.09 -20.88 46.61
CA PRO A 303 -4.41 -21.82 47.48
C PRO A 303 -5.41 -22.92 47.87
N GLU A 304 -5.00 -24.17 47.69
CA GLU A 304 -5.73 -25.33 48.20
C GLU A 304 -5.86 -25.20 49.72
N GLU A 305 -7.11 -25.11 50.18
CA GLU A 305 -7.49 -25.13 51.58
C GLU A 305 -7.31 -26.56 52.09
N GLY A 306 -6.17 -26.82 52.72
CA GLY A 306 -5.85 -28.11 53.33
C GLY A 306 -6.86 -28.48 54.41
N LYS A 307 -7.69 -29.49 54.13
CA LYS A 307 -8.51 -30.18 55.12
C LYS A 307 -7.76 -31.38 55.70
N GLY A 308 -7.59 -31.36 57.02
CA GLY A 308 -7.57 -32.56 57.87
C GLY A 308 -6.21 -32.99 58.39
N SER A 309 -6.00 -32.89 59.70
CA SER A 309 -6.18 -34.06 60.56
C SER A 309 -6.12 -33.68 62.04
N THR A 310 -7.23 -33.89 62.73
CA THR A 310 -7.33 -34.17 64.16
C THR A 310 -6.50 -35.39 64.54
N VAL A 311 -5.73 -35.34 65.64
CA VAL A 311 -5.51 -36.46 66.59
C VAL A 311 -5.03 -35.86 67.92
N GLY A 312 -5.87 -35.94 68.97
CA GLY A 312 -5.40 -36.03 70.37
C GLY A 312 -5.09 -37.50 70.72
N PRO A 313 -4.45 -37.82 71.85
CA PRO A 313 -4.74 -37.28 73.17
C PRO A 313 -3.58 -36.53 73.84
#